data_AF-A0A553WK23-F1
#
_entry.id   AF-A0A553WK23-F1
#
_cell.length_a   1.000
_cell.length_b   1.000
_cell.length_c   1.000
_cell.angle_alpha   90.00
_cell.angle_beta   90.00
_cell.angle_gamma   90.00
#
_symmetry.space_group_name_H-M   'P 1'
#
loop_
_entity.id
_entity.type
_entity.pdbx_description
1 polymer ?
#
loop_
_entity_poly.entity_id
_entity_poly.type
_entity_poly.pdbx_seq_one_letter_code
_entity_poly.pdbx_strand_id
1 'polypeptide(L)'
;MSILDKIVAAVTPPETDYERQEARDIARRKADKAPWLRMVLDHHEQIDGAFEQVKASSSAGQRLVALRQLTELLTAHSIAEEGVIYPALSDNGETGHATMAYTEQSAAKMQIGLLAHMDPMSQDFMDKFGHLEGAVKHHVYQEESKWFIDLIDDAPQADHDWISERYAEEFNRYMHGVNDAEEVLDAPQYTGIN
;
A
#
# COMPACT_ATOMS: atom_id res chain seq x y z
N MET A 1 12.81 -18.61 -6.60
CA MET A 1 12.85 -17.40 -5.76
C MET A 1 12.10 -16.30 -6.47
N SER A 2 11.04 -15.80 -5.83
CA SER A 2 10.24 -14.65 -6.25
C SER A 2 11.10 -13.38 -6.32
N ILE A 3 10.64 -12.36 -7.05
CA ILE A 3 11.25 -11.02 -7.03
C ILE A 3 11.27 -10.49 -5.58
N LEU A 4 10.22 -10.76 -4.81
CA LEU A 4 10.14 -10.40 -3.39
C LEU A 4 11.16 -11.16 -2.55
N ASP A 5 11.39 -12.45 -2.79
CA ASP A 5 12.43 -13.20 -2.06
C ASP A 5 13.81 -12.56 -2.27
N LYS A 6 14.07 -11.96 -3.43
CA LYS A 6 15.33 -11.26 -3.71
C LYS A 6 15.41 -9.90 -3.04
N ILE A 7 14.29 -9.16 -2.96
CA ILE A 7 14.21 -7.87 -2.28
C ILE A 7 14.37 -8.10 -0.76
N VAL A 8 13.59 -9.02 -0.18
CA VAL A 8 13.64 -9.36 1.24
C VAL A 8 14.97 -10.01 1.64
N ALA A 9 15.53 -10.93 0.82
CA ALA A 9 16.82 -11.57 1.15
C ALA A 9 18.02 -10.61 1.05
N ALA A 10 17.91 -9.48 0.33
CA ALA A 10 18.98 -8.51 0.25
C ALA A 10 19.14 -7.68 1.54
N VAL A 11 18.15 -7.67 2.44
CA VAL A 11 18.07 -6.75 3.59
C VAL A 11 18.17 -7.50 4.92
N THR A 12 19.05 -8.50 5.05
CA THR A 12 19.16 -9.27 6.30
C THR A 12 20.14 -8.60 7.29
N PRO A 13 19.74 -8.35 8.56
CA PRO A 13 18.43 -8.64 9.16
C PRO A 13 17.37 -7.59 8.80
N PRO A 14 16.09 -8.00 8.64
CA PRO A 14 14.98 -7.07 8.43
C PRO A 14 14.82 -6.16 9.64
N GLU A 15 14.26 -4.98 9.40
CA GLU A 15 13.90 -4.02 10.45
C GLU A 15 12.95 -4.63 11.49
N THR A 16 13.21 -4.32 12.75
CA THR A 16 12.42 -4.75 13.91
C THR A 16 11.13 -3.95 14.03
N ASP A 17 10.15 -4.50 14.77
CA ASP A 17 8.90 -3.78 15.09
C ASP A 17 9.17 -2.45 15.80
N TYR A 18 10.22 -2.40 16.62
CA TYR A 18 10.66 -1.17 17.29
C TYR A 18 11.16 -0.12 16.28
N GLU A 19 12.03 -0.50 15.35
CA GLU A 19 12.57 0.41 14.32
C GLU A 19 11.46 0.95 13.42
N ARG A 20 10.48 0.11 13.05
CA ARG A 20 9.31 0.55 12.27
C ARG A 20 8.45 1.53 13.05
N GLN A 21 8.17 1.25 14.32
CA GLN A 21 7.40 2.19 15.15
C GLN A 21 8.15 3.51 15.38
N GLU A 22 9.46 3.46 15.60
CA GLU A 22 10.29 4.66 15.77
C GLU A 22 10.29 5.51 14.50
N ALA A 23 10.43 4.90 13.31
CA ALA A 23 10.31 5.59 12.03
C ALA A 23 8.94 6.25 11.87
N ARG A 24 7.85 5.52 12.14
CA ARG A 24 6.49 6.05 12.11
C ARG A 24 6.31 7.25 13.03
N ASP A 25 6.82 7.16 14.25
CA ASP A 25 6.72 8.24 15.24
C ASP A 25 7.50 9.49 14.80
N ILE A 26 8.66 9.32 14.17
CA ILE A 26 9.44 10.41 13.56
C ILE A 26 8.65 11.04 12.43
N ALA A 27 8.10 10.24 11.51
CA ALA A 27 7.28 10.69 10.39
C ALA A 27 6.04 11.45 10.89
N ARG A 28 5.34 10.94 11.91
CA ARG A 28 4.16 11.60 12.52
C ARG A 28 4.48 12.99 13.08
N ARG A 29 5.70 13.22 13.58
CA ARG A 29 6.15 14.55 14.05
C ARG A 29 6.47 15.51 12.91
N LYS A 30 6.87 14.99 11.73
CA LYS A 30 7.12 15.80 10.54
C LYS A 30 5.85 16.14 9.76
N ALA A 31 4.78 15.36 9.94
CA ALA A 31 3.50 15.53 9.24
C ALA A 31 2.86 16.93 9.43
N ASP A 32 3.23 17.69 10.47
CA ASP A 32 2.76 19.07 10.66
C ASP A 32 3.13 20.01 9.50
N LYS A 33 4.20 19.70 8.74
CA LYS A 33 4.62 20.45 7.55
C LYS A 33 4.01 19.91 6.25
N ALA A 34 3.45 18.70 6.30
CA ALA A 34 3.06 17.90 5.15
C ALA A 34 1.80 17.10 5.47
N PRO A 35 0.60 17.70 5.35
CA PRO A 35 -0.66 17.05 5.72
C PRO A 35 -0.91 15.72 5.00
N TRP A 36 -0.42 15.57 3.76
CA TRP A 36 -0.43 14.31 3.02
C TRP A 36 0.22 13.16 3.78
N LEU A 37 1.33 13.42 4.50
CA LEU A 37 2.02 12.38 5.26
C LEU A 37 1.13 11.85 6.38
N ARG A 38 0.33 12.70 7.04
CA ARG A 38 -0.63 12.21 8.05
C ARG A 38 -1.60 11.20 7.43
N MET A 39 -2.17 11.50 6.26
CA MET A 39 -3.11 10.61 5.58
C MET A 39 -2.45 9.29 5.20
N VAL A 40 -1.26 9.34 4.62
CA VAL A 40 -0.45 8.16 4.27
C VAL A 40 -0.18 7.28 5.49
N LEU A 41 0.30 7.86 6.60
CA LEU A 41 0.58 7.13 7.84
C LEU A 41 -0.68 6.51 8.45
N ASP A 42 -1.81 7.22 8.41
CA ASP A 42 -3.09 6.70 8.87
C ASP A 42 -3.57 5.54 7.96
N HIS A 43 -3.27 5.57 6.66
CA HIS A 43 -3.50 4.44 5.76
C HIS A 43 -2.57 3.25 6.07
N HIS A 44 -1.29 3.49 6.37
CA HIS A 44 -0.36 2.43 6.78
C HIS A 44 -0.85 1.66 8.00
N GLU A 45 -1.34 2.36 9.02
CA GLU A 45 -1.90 1.73 10.22
C GLU A 45 -3.20 0.96 9.92
N GLN A 46 -4.04 1.46 9.02
CA GLN A 46 -5.22 0.73 8.57
C GLN A 46 -4.84 -0.55 7.81
N ILE A 47 -3.77 -0.49 7.00
CA ILE A 47 -3.22 -1.65 6.28
C ILE A 47 -2.68 -2.68 7.27
N ASP A 48 -1.90 -2.26 8.28
CA ASP A 48 -1.43 -3.13 9.38
C ASP A 48 -2.63 -3.83 10.06
N GLY A 49 -3.67 -3.06 10.40
CA GLY A 49 -4.90 -3.60 10.98
C GLY A 49 -5.65 -4.57 10.05
N ALA A 50 -5.64 -4.32 8.73
CA ALA A 50 -6.27 -5.21 7.75
C ALA A 50 -5.50 -6.53 7.60
N PHE A 51 -4.16 -6.51 7.67
CA PHE A 51 -3.35 -7.73 7.73
C PHE A 51 -3.72 -8.60 8.94
N GLU A 52 -3.87 -7.99 10.12
CA GLU A 52 -4.29 -8.71 11.33
C GLU A 52 -5.70 -9.32 11.19
N GLN A 53 -6.64 -8.63 10.53
CA GLN A 53 -8.00 -9.15 10.31
C GLN A 53 -8.01 -10.41 9.42
N VAL A 54 -7.17 -10.46 8.38
CA VAL A 54 -7.04 -11.67 7.54
C VAL A 54 -6.50 -12.84 8.36
N LYS A 55 -5.48 -12.59 9.20
CA LYS A 55 -4.88 -13.62 10.08
C LYS A 55 -5.85 -14.11 11.15
N ALA A 56 -6.63 -13.20 11.73
CA ALA A 56 -7.61 -13.52 12.78
C ALA A 56 -8.86 -14.24 12.26
N SER A 57 -9.09 -14.25 10.95
CA SER A 57 -10.24 -14.92 10.33
C SER A 57 -10.18 -16.44 10.51
N SER A 58 -11.27 -17.04 11.01
CA SER A 58 -11.35 -18.46 11.38
C SER A 58 -12.08 -19.34 10.37
N SER A 59 -12.64 -18.74 9.31
CA SER A 59 -13.31 -19.45 8.22
C SER A 59 -12.91 -18.90 6.86
N ALA A 60 -13.06 -19.72 5.83
CA ALA A 60 -12.75 -19.36 4.44
C ALA A 60 -13.49 -18.08 4.01
N GLY A 61 -14.79 -18.00 4.31
CA GLY A 61 -15.61 -16.84 3.98
C GLY A 61 -15.14 -15.56 4.65
N GLN A 62 -14.88 -15.59 5.97
CA GLN A 62 -14.37 -14.42 6.70
C GLN A 62 -13.00 -13.97 6.16
N ARG A 63 -12.10 -14.92 5.89
CA ARG A 63 -10.77 -14.63 5.39
C ARG A 63 -10.80 -14.00 4.00
N LEU A 64 -11.68 -14.47 3.12
CA LEU A 64 -11.86 -13.88 1.78
C LEU A 64 -12.45 -12.47 1.84
N VAL A 65 -13.37 -12.20 2.77
CA VAL A 65 -13.90 -10.83 2.99
C VAL A 65 -12.79 -9.91 3.50
N ALA A 66 -12.04 -10.32 4.52
CA ALA A 66 -10.92 -9.55 5.04
C ALA A 66 -9.83 -9.33 3.98
N LEU A 67 -9.54 -10.33 3.15
CA LEU A 67 -8.56 -10.21 2.05
C LEU A 67 -9.03 -9.19 1.01
N ARG A 68 -10.33 -9.16 0.68
CA ARG A 68 -10.88 -8.14 -0.23
C ARG A 68 -10.73 -6.74 0.33
N GLN A 69 -11.06 -6.54 1.60
CA GLN A 69 -10.90 -5.24 2.28
C GLN A 69 -9.44 -4.79 2.31
N LEU A 70 -8.51 -5.69 2.64
CA LEU A 70 -7.07 -5.42 2.54
C LEU A 70 -6.66 -5.05 1.10
N THR A 71 -7.17 -5.78 0.11
CA THR A 71 -6.85 -5.55 -1.31
C THR A 71 -7.33 -4.18 -1.77
N GLU A 72 -8.55 -3.80 -1.42
CA GLU A 72 -9.14 -2.50 -1.75
C GLU A 72 -8.31 -1.36 -1.15
N LEU A 73 -8.03 -1.42 0.15
CA LEU A 73 -7.24 -0.40 0.85
C LEU A 73 -5.82 -0.30 0.30
N LEU A 74 -5.11 -1.42 0.16
CA LEU A 74 -3.73 -1.44 -0.32
C LEU A 74 -3.63 -0.94 -1.77
N THR A 75 -4.61 -1.25 -2.61
CA THR A 75 -4.64 -0.80 -4.01
C THR A 75 -4.96 0.69 -4.10
N ALA A 76 -5.93 1.20 -3.34
CA ALA A 76 -6.24 2.62 -3.29
C ALA A 76 -5.03 3.45 -2.84
N HIS A 77 -4.39 2.99 -1.77
CA HIS A 77 -3.21 3.60 -1.19
C HIS A 77 -2.05 3.63 -2.19
N SER A 78 -1.65 2.47 -2.72
CA SER A 78 -0.53 2.39 -3.68
C SER A 78 -0.78 3.21 -4.95
N ILE A 79 -2.00 3.20 -5.52
CA ILE A 79 -2.31 4.01 -6.71
C ILE A 79 -2.16 5.51 -6.42
N ALA A 80 -2.56 5.97 -5.23
CA ALA A 80 -2.42 7.37 -4.87
C ALA A 80 -0.94 7.77 -4.73
N GLU A 81 -0.08 6.90 -4.21
CA GLU A 81 1.36 7.15 -4.12
C GLU A 81 2.03 7.13 -5.50
N GLU A 82 1.72 6.11 -6.30
CA GLU A 82 2.18 5.94 -7.68
C GLU A 82 1.79 7.11 -8.59
N GLY A 83 0.61 7.67 -8.40
CA GLY A 83 0.10 8.77 -9.22
C GLY A 83 0.57 10.16 -8.77
N VAL A 84 1.00 10.31 -7.51
CA VAL A 84 1.20 11.63 -6.89
C VAL A 84 2.56 11.76 -6.20
N ILE A 85 2.86 10.88 -5.26
CA ILE A 85 4.04 11.02 -4.39
C ILE A 85 5.32 10.58 -5.10
N TYR A 86 5.29 9.45 -5.80
CA TYR A 86 6.50 8.94 -6.49
C TYR A 86 6.96 9.84 -7.65
N PRO A 87 6.07 10.46 -8.43
CA PRO A 87 6.46 11.52 -9.34
C PRO A 87 7.13 12.70 -8.63
N ALA A 88 6.60 13.14 -7.48
CA ALA A 88 7.18 14.24 -6.69
C ALA A 88 8.57 13.88 -6.12
N LEU A 89 8.76 12.64 -5.64
CA LEU A 89 10.08 12.13 -5.27
C LEU A 89 11.06 12.21 -6.45
N SER A 90 10.63 11.73 -7.62
CA SER A 90 11.49 11.75 -8.80
C SER A 90 11.85 13.17 -9.25
N ASP A 91 10.91 14.12 -9.18
CA ASP A 91 11.14 15.52 -9.54
C ASP A 91 12.12 16.22 -8.57
N ASN A 92 12.11 15.80 -7.29
CA ASN A 92 13.03 16.25 -6.26
C ASN A 92 14.38 15.49 -6.26
N GLY A 93 14.70 14.73 -7.32
CA GLY A 93 15.99 14.05 -7.47
C GLY A 93 16.06 12.65 -6.86
N GLU A 94 14.99 12.18 -6.23
CA GLU A 94 14.89 10.86 -5.59
C GLU A 94 14.32 9.78 -6.53
N THR A 95 14.72 9.81 -7.81
CA THR A 95 14.25 8.84 -8.83
C THR A 95 14.55 7.39 -8.47
N GLY A 96 15.64 7.14 -7.73
CA GLY A 96 16.00 5.81 -7.24
C GLY A 96 14.96 5.26 -6.27
N HIS A 97 14.54 6.07 -5.29
CA HIS A 97 13.48 5.71 -4.34
C HIS A 97 12.17 5.45 -5.07
N ALA A 98 11.73 6.38 -5.93
CA ALA A 98 10.50 6.23 -6.71
C ALA A 98 10.49 4.92 -7.53
N THR A 99 11.58 4.61 -8.25
CA THR A 99 11.67 3.40 -9.08
C THR A 99 11.57 2.11 -8.25
N MET A 100 12.21 2.10 -7.08
CA MET A 100 12.14 0.97 -6.17
C MET A 100 10.73 0.78 -5.62
N ALA A 101 10.10 1.88 -5.19
CA ALA A 101 8.73 1.91 -4.70
C ALA A 101 7.73 1.34 -5.72
N TYR A 102 7.75 1.82 -6.97
CA TYR A 102 6.92 1.26 -8.06
C TYR A 102 7.12 -0.25 -8.24
N THR A 103 8.37 -0.72 -8.14
CA THR A 103 8.70 -2.14 -8.33
C THR A 103 8.14 -3.00 -7.21
N GLU A 104 8.30 -2.55 -5.97
CA GLU A 104 7.82 -3.25 -4.77
C GLU A 104 6.29 -3.30 -4.72
N GLN A 105 5.62 -2.18 -4.97
CA GLN A 105 4.17 -2.12 -4.99
C GLN A 105 3.56 -2.95 -6.13
N SER A 106 4.18 -2.96 -7.31
CA SER A 106 3.78 -3.84 -8.41
C SER A 106 3.89 -5.33 -8.03
N ALA A 107 4.98 -5.70 -7.34
CA ALA A 107 5.17 -7.06 -6.88
C ALA A 107 4.16 -7.46 -5.79
N ALA A 108 3.84 -6.56 -4.85
CA ALA A 108 2.81 -6.76 -3.83
C ALA A 108 1.42 -6.96 -4.45
N LYS A 109 1.03 -6.10 -5.40
CA LYS A 109 -0.23 -6.22 -6.17
C LYS A 109 -0.33 -7.54 -6.94
N MET A 110 0.78 -8.04 -7.49
CA MET A 110 0.79 -9.36 -8.11
C MET A 110 0.54 -10.48 -7.08
N GLN A 111 1.19 -10.44 -5.90
CA GLN A 111 0.99 -11.47 -4.88
C GLN A 111 -0.44 -11.50 -4.34
N ILE A 112 -1.04 -10.33 -4.08
CA ILE A 112 -2.42 -10.28 -3.56
C ILE A 112 -3.42 -10.83 -4.59
N GLY A 113 -3.21 -10.56 -5.88
CA GLY A 113 -3.99 -11.16 -6.96
C GLY A 113 -3.87 -12.69 -7.01
N LEU A 114 -2.67 -13.24 -6.78
CA LEU A 114 -2.46 -14.70 -6.71
C LEU A 114 -3.16 -15.32 -5.50
N LEU A 115 -3.12 -14.67 -4.34
CA LEU A 115 -3.77 -15.13 -3.11
C LEU A 115 -5.29 -15.28 -3.27
N ALA A 116 -5.93 -14.43 -4.08
CA ALA A 116 -7.37 -14.49 -4.35
C ALA A 116 -7.83 -15.78 -5.04
N HIS A 117 -6.91 -16.53 -5.66
CA HIS A 117 -7.19 -17.79 -6.36
C HIS A 117 -6.76 -19.04 -5.58
N MET A 118 -6.25 -18.88 -4.36
CA MET A 118 -5.80 -19.98 -3.52
C MET A 118 -6.90 -20.44 -2.56
N ASP A 119 -6.75 -21.66 -2.01
CA ASP A 119 -7.56 -22.08 -0.88
C ASP A 119 -7.20 -21.23 0.35
N PRO A 120 -8.10 -20.36 0.85
CA PRO A 120 -7.80 -19.45 1.94
C PRO A 120 -7.49 -20.17 3.24
N MET A 121 -7.86 -21.45 3.40
CA MET A 121 -7.59 -22.23 4.61
C MET A 121 -6.31 -23.06 4.52
N SER A 122 -5.62 -23.05 3.37
CA SER A 122 -4.38 -23.80 3.17
C SER A 122 -3.18 -23.16 3.86
N GLN A 123 -2.17 -23.98 4.19
CA GLN A 123 -0.89 -23.47 4.71
C GLN A 123 -0.17 -22.63 3.67
N ASP A 124 -0.19 -23.04 2.39
CA ASP A 124 0.43 -22.29 1.29
C ASP A 124 -0.11 -20.86 1.18
N PHE A 125 -1.42 -20.66 1.43
CA PHE A 125 -2.01 -19.32 1.49
C PHE A 125 -1.38 -18.51 2.62
N MET A 126 -1.33 -19.07 3.83
CA MET A 126 -0.79 -18.37 5.01
C MET A 126 0.69 -18.04 4.85
N ASP A 127 1.49 -18.93 4.26
CA ASP A 127 2.91 -18.70 4.01
C ASP A 127 3.10 -17.53 3.02
N LYS A 128 2.41 -17.57 1.87
CA LYS A 128 2.46 -16.48 0.88
C LYS A 128 1.90 -15.16 1.43
N PHE A 129 0.86 -15.23 2.23
CA PHE A 129 0.29 -14.06 2.90
C PHE A 129 1.29 -13.43 3.87
N GLY A 130 2.02 -14.24 4.65
CA GLY A 130 3.10 -13.75 5.51
C GLY A 130 4.26 -13.11 4.74
N HIS A 131 4.62 -13.66 3.57
CA HIS A 131 5.62 -13.04 2.69
C HIS A 131 5.15 -11.69 2.12
N LEU A 132 3.87 -11.57 1.74
CA LEU A 132 3.28 -10.30 1.33
C LEU A 132 3.31 -9.29 2.48
N GLU A 133 2.88 -9.68 3.69
CA GLU A 133 2.90 -8.82 4.87
C GLU A 133 4.31 -8.30 5.18
N GLY A 134 5.31 -9.17 5.13
CA GLY A 134 6.71 -8.78 5.34
C GLY A 134 7.21 -7.79 4.28
N ALA A 135 6.88 -8.01 3.00
CA ALA A 135 7.27 -7.10 1.93
C ALA A 135 6.61 -5.72 2.05
N VAL A 136 5.31 -5.67 2.40
CA VAL A 136 4.60 -4.40 2.60
C VAL A 136 5.15 -3.66 3.83
N LYS A 137 5.43 -4.35 4.93
CA LYS A 137 6.04 -3.72 6.12
C LYS A 137 7.42 -3.14 5.86
N HIS A 138 8.22 -3.83 5.04
CA HIS A 138 9.54 -3.33 4.63
C HIS A 138 9.43 -2.06 3.78
N HIS A 139 8.54 -2.09 2.79
CA HIS A 139 8.26 -0.93 1.94
C HIS A 139 7.82 0.30 2.75
N VAL A 140 6.82 0.12 3.62
CA VAL A 140 6.33 1.15 4.53
C VAL A 140 7.46 1.71 5.42
N TYR A 141 8.37 0.84 5.89
CA TYR A 141 9.51 1.31 6.66
C TYR A 141 10.45 2.21 5.86
N GLN A 142 10.76 1.88 4.61
CA GLN A 142 11.63 2.70 3.77
C GLN A 142 11.01 4.08 3.48
N GLU A 143 9.70 4.10 3.24
CA GLU A 143 8.91 5.30 3.06
C GLU A 143 8.93 6.20 4.30
N GLU A 144 8.57 5.65 5.45
CA GLU A 144 8.45 6.38 6.72
C GLU A 144 9.81 6.81 7.29
N SER A 145 10.86 6.02 7.08
CA SER A 145 12.19 6.29 7.66
C SER A 145 13.07 7.18 6.78
N LYS A 146 12.84 7.18 5.46
CA LYS A 146 13.73 7.86 4.51
C LYS A 146 12.99 8.60 3.42
N TRP A 147 12.24 7.93 2.54
CA TRP A 147 11.82 8.54 1.28
C TRP A 147 10.90 9.73 1.50
N PHE A 148 9.89 9.60 2.36
CA PHE A 148 8.98 10.71 2.65
C PHE A 148 9.64 11.78 3.51
N ILE A 149 10.64 11.41 4.33
CA ILE A 149 11.41 12.34 5.14
C ILE A 149 12.25 13.26 4.25
N ASP A 150 12.91 12.71 3.24
CA ASP A 150 13.68 13.47 2.25
C ASP A 150 12.76 14.42 1.47
N LEU A 151 11.64 13.92 0.97
CA LEU A 151 10.66 14.74 0.24
C LEU A 151 10.18 15.93 1.08
N ILE A 152 9.95 15.73 2.38
CA ILE A 152 9.53 16.80 3.30
C ILE A 152 10.63 17.83 3.54
N ASP A 153 11.89 17.40 3.58
CA ASP A 153 13.00 18.30 3.84
C ASP A 153 13.40 19.12 2.61
N ASP A 154 13.22 18.56 1.41
CA ASP A 154 13.72 19.13 0.17
C ASP A 154 12.65 19.86 -0.68
N ALA A 155 11.38 19.44 -0.61
CA ALA A 155 10.32 20.05 -1.43
C ALA A 155 9.79 21.37 -0.82
N PRO A 156 9.38 22.34 -1.65
CA PRO A 156 8.72 23.56 -1.20
C PRO A 156 7.31 23.26 -0.64
N GLN A 157 6.83 24.12 0.28
CA GLN A 157 5.50 23.97 0.88
C GLN A 157 4.36 23.83 -0.15
N ALA A 158 4.44 24.53 -1.28
CA ALA A 158 3.44 24.46 -2.34
C ALA A 158 3.29 23.04 -2.91
N ASP A 159 4.37 22.27 -2.95
CA ASP A 159 4.34 20.88 -3.42
C ASP A 159 3.64 19.99 -2.39
N HIS A 160 3.88 20.21 -1.09
CA HIS A 160 3.14 19.47 -0.04
C HIS A 160 1.64 19.75 -0.06
N ASP A 161 1.23 20.99 -0.33
CA ASP A 161 -0.18 21.35 -0.45
C ASP A 161 -0.80 20.64 -1.67
N TRP A 162 -0.11 20.68 -2.82
CA TRP A 162 -0.53 19.97 -4.04
C TRP A 162 -0.61 18.46 -3.86
N ILE A 163 0.41 17.84 -3.24
CA ILE A 163 0.42 16.40 -2.92
C ILE A 163 -0.77 16.06 -2.02
N SER A 164 -1.08 16.89 -1.02
CA SER A 164 -2.19 16.64 -0.10
C SER A 164 -3.53 16.59 -0.82
N GLU A 165 -3.80 17.55 -1.70
CA GLU A 165 -5.03 17.56 -2.49
C GLU A 165 -5.10 16.35 -3.43
N ARG A 166 -4.04 16.11 -4.19
CA ARG A 166 -4.02 15.07 -5.23
C ARG A 166 -4.01 13.67 -4.67
N TYR A 167 -3.29 13.42 -3.58
CA TYR A 167 -3.28 12.12 -2.90
C TYR A 167 -4.69 11.77 -2.42
N ALA A 168 -5.37 12.71 -1.76
CA ALA A 168 -6.73 12.53 -1.29
C ALA A 168 -7.69 12.25 -2.46
N GLU A 169 -7.58 12.99 -3.57
CA GLU A 169 -8.39 12.77 -4.77
C GLU A 169 -8.20 11.38 -5.39
N GLU A 170 -6.96 10.93 -5.57
CA GLU A 170 -6.68 9.62 -6.19
C GLU A 170 -7.10 8.47 -5.27
N PHE A 171 -6.83 8.56 -3.97
CA PHE A 171 -7.28 7.56 -3.00
C PHE A 171 -8.81 7.45 -2.98
N ASN A 172 -9.49 8.60 -2.90
CA ASN A 172 -10.96 8.66 -2.88
C ASN A 172 -11.58 8.20 -4.18
N ARG A 173 -10.95 8.46 -5.34
CA ARG A 173 -11.43 7.95 -6.64
C ARG A 173 -11.51 6.43 -6.64
N TYR A 174 -10.51 5.76 -6.08
CA TYR A 174 -10.51 4.30 -6.00
C TYR A 174 -11.53 3.81 -4.96
N MET A 175 -11.53 4.38 -3.76
CA MET A 175 -12.40 3.92 -2.67
C MET A 175 -13.89 4.19 -2.91
N HIS A 176 -14.25 5.30 -3.57
CA HIS A 176 -15.64 5.68 -3.84
C HIS A 176 -16.14 5.26 -5.22
N GLY A 177 -15.25 5.11 -6.22
CA GLY A 177 -15.63 4.54 -7.51
C GLY A 177 -16.13 3.09 -7.42
N VAL A 178 -15.81 2.38 -6.33
CA VAL A 178 -16.36 1.06 -6.01
C VAL A 178 -17.79 1.15 -5.43
N ASN A 179 -18.13 2.21 -4.69
CA ASN A 179 -19.47 2.37 -4.12
C ASN A 179 -20.52 2.72 -5.19
N ASP A 180 -20.14 3.48 -6.23
CA ASP A 180 -21.03 3.79 -7.35
C ASP A 180 -21.20 2.59 -8.30
N ALA A 181 -20.34 1.57 -8.21
CA ALA A 181 -20.41 0.36 -9.04
C ALA A 181 -21.49 -0.63 -8.58
N GLU A 182 -21.97 -0.58 -7.33
CA GLU A 182 -23.16 -1.33 -6.92
C GLU A 182 -24.43 -0.84 -7.65
N GLU A 183 -24.46 0.42 -8.10
CA GLU A 183 -25.56 0.96 -8.92
C GLU A 183 -25.47 0.52 -10.39
N VAL A 184 -24.29 0.10 -10.86
CA VAL A 184 -24.04 -0.32 -12.26
C VAL A 184 -24.33 -1.81 -12.48
N LEU A 185 -24.41 -2.63 -11.42
CA LEU A 185 -24.75 -4.06 -11.53
C LEU A 185 -26.22 -4.34 -11.92
N ASP A 186 -27.07 -3.31 -11.95
CA ASP A 186 -28.44 -3.37 -12.49
C ASP A 186 -28.50 -2.94 -13.98
N ALA A 187 -27.36 -2.61 -14.60
CA ALA A 187 -27.29 -2.36 -16.04
C ALA A 187 -27.40 -3.69 -16.82
N PRO A 188 -28.17 -3.73 -17.92
CA PRO A 188 -28.41 -4.97 -18.65
C PRO A 188 -27.10 -5.62 -19.08
N GLN A 189 -26.93 -6.89 -18.69
CA GLN A 189 -25.79 -7.72 -19.08
C GLN A 189 -25.61 -7.65 -20.60
N TYR A 190 -24.42 -7.23 -21.02
CA TYR A 190 -24.05 -7.15 -22.42
C TYR A 190 -24.12 -8.55 -23.06
N THR A 191 -25.17 -8.79 -23.84
CA THR A 191 -25.34 -10.02 -24.63
C THR A 191 -24.73 -9.86 -26.02
N GLY A 192 -23.63 -10.56 -26.29
CA GLY A 192 -23.11 -10.85 -27.64
C GLY A 192 -22.14 -9.80 -28.21
N ILE A 193 -21.19 -10.17 -29.08
CA ILE A 193 -21.41 -10.92 -30.33
C ILE A 193 -20.22 -11.86 -30.62
N ASN A 194 -20.55 -13.01 -31.22
CA ASN A 194 -19.69 -14.08 -31.78
C ASN A 194 -18.38 -13.64 -32.44
#